data_AF-A0A1I0INT8-F1
#
_entry.id   AF-A0A1I0INT8-F1
#
_cell.length_a   1.000
_cell.length_b   1.000
_cell.length_c   1.000
_cell.angle_alpha   90.00
_cell.angle_beta   90.00
_cell.angle_gamma   90.00
#
_symmetry.space_group_name_H-M   'P 1'
#
loop_
_entity.id
_entity.type
_entity.pdbx_description
1 polymer ?
#
loop_
_entity_poly.entity_id
_entity_poly.type
_entity_poly.pdbx_seq_one_letter_code
_entity_poly.pdbx_strand_id
1 'polypeptide(L)'
;MNRKDTSHWLNRVLLTAMGGLMAAAPQALAEGNVPDQGRRLHGTARERLERTNLSLSSALQGNVFLSGVTLEHGQLRAQGMSGNAFVNVKFTQTIANELVTFRITAAQRHKNRYGSPIALPSPYTWEYKVEYSSPSLGTGPLCPGAAEDRWALAIPGNWVGGDHTKTSYRFAFACLPRVAAPTLGGVAAKCVELGYPPWQNNDPRIDGTSLPLTQEDALRHHVVCTSLASADYCGEATPNTLNGTPIKLFHTGNVPVETDTSGQVRIGAGPVHQDYLFEAAWALVDVKTGQFIPSSSSQAELVRAQAVCLTKKRWSSLPLRGTCIADTDDDELTSRLPDPRLPDSGKYCEDYTRDELVQLGAVLFSYSKFLDVGLYRFKHTPTQQYLTTSHIILNPGLTGTEPLEERYQRLYQPDPAIFPDAGNYQLADKGLPDSYEGPLFRPSAPLHIFEGTNVSRLLRYRKAGSGVDGPASFFTAVEGNSVAIPADFILDGIEGYLYTAVTPPASGPGLLLFQNSAQGSFLTTGNKDLVPETPSEFYAPLTQDPMGYLPSLEFYAAPVPY
;
A
#
# COMPACT_ATOMS: atom_id res chain seq x y z
N MET A 1 -69.32 -39.07 -6.97
CA MET A 1 -68.72 -40.04 -6.03
C MET A 1 -67.20 -39.92 -6.13
N ASN A 2 -66.55 -39.56 -5.02
CA ASN A 2 -65.11 -39.60 -4.65
C ASN A 2 -64.06 -39.00 -5.62
N ARG A 3 -63.33 -37.90 -5.34
CA ARG A 3 -62.44 -37.48 -4.22
C ARG A 3 -61.04 -38.13 -4.30
N LYS A 4 -60.02 -37.25 -4.33
CA LYS A 4 -58.53 -37.41 -4.46
C LYS A 4 -58.02 -37.36 -5.91
N ASP A 5 -56.99 -36.61 -6.32
CA ASP A 5 -55.99 -35.81 -5.61
C ASP A 5 -55.56 -34.63 -6.50
N THR A 6 -55.38 -33.49 -5.85
CA THR A 6 -54.78 -32.25 -6.32
C THR A 6 -53.25 -32.31 -6.26
N SER A 7 -52.59 -31.39 -6.98
CA SER A 7 -51.19 -30.96 -6.84
C SER A 7 -50.08 -31.86 -7.44
N HIS A 8 -49.87 -31.73 -8.75
CA HIS A 8 -48.56 -31.64 -9.41
C HIS A 8 -48.86 -31.34 -10.89
N TRP A 9 -48.24 -30.29 -11.49
CA TRP A 9 -48.28 -29.90 -12.92
C TRP A 9 -48.77 -28.49 -13.32
N LEU A 10 -48.87 -27.53 -12.40
CA LEU A 10 -49.13 -26.11 -12.76
C LEU A 10 -48.18 -25.12 -12.08
N ASN A 11 -46.89 -25.45 -12.00
CA ASN A 11 -45.86 -24.60 -11.36
C ASN A 11 -44.55 -24.45 -12.15
N ARG A 12 -44.57 -24.50 -13.49
CA ARG A 12 -43.32 -24.39 -14.30
C ARG A 12 -43.31 -23.45 -15.50
N VAL A 13 -44.32 -22.62 -15.74
CA VAL A 13 -44.32 -21.72 -16.92
C VAL A 13 -44.75 -20.27 -16.61
N LEU A 14 -44.76 -19.83 -15.34
CA LEU A 14 -45.10 -18.44 -15.01
C LEU A 14 -44.16 -17.81 -13.95
N LEU A 15 -42.86 -18.08 -14.06
CA LEU A 15 -41.81 -17.48 -13.22
C LEU A 15 -40.52 -17.29 -14.02
N THR A 16 -40.56 -16.49 -15.09
CA THR A 16 -39.34 -16.16 -15.85
C THR A 16 -39.37 -14.79 -16.57
N ALA A 17 -40.29 -13.90 -16.19
CA ALA A 17 -40.34 -12.57 -16.78
C ALA A 17 -41.05 -11.57 -15.87
N MET A 18 -40.50 -11.29 -14.68
CA MET A 18 -40.80 -10.10 -13.85
C MET A 18 -39.93 -10.09 -12.57
N GLY A 19 -38.61 -10.20 -12.75
CA GLY A 19 -37.63 -10.12 -11.66
C GLY A 19 -36.41 -9.25 -11.97
N GLY A 20 -36.47 -8.45 -13.05
CA GLY A 20 -35.39 -7.55 -13.46
C GLY A 20 -35.65 -6.12 -13.02
N LEU A 21 -35.82 -5.90 -11.71
CA LEU A 21 -35.83 -4.59 -11.04
C LEU A 21 -35.84 -4.84 -9.53
N MET A 22 -34.79 -5.49 -9.05
CA MET A 22 -34.45 -5.56 -7.63
C MET A 22 -33.03 -4.99 -7.51
N ALA A 23 -33.01 -3.77 -6.95
CA ALA A 23 -31.90 -3.04 -6.37
C ALA A 23 -30.50 -3.68 -6.52
N ALA A 24 -29.63 -2.99 -7.24
CA ALA A 24 -28.24 -2.88 -6.83
C ALA A 24 -28.21 -2.24 -5.42
N ALA A 25 -28.41 -3.05 -4.38
CA ALA A 25 -28.04 -2.70 -3.03
C ALA A 25 -26.49 -2.73 -2.97
N PRO A 26 -25.86 -1.74 -2.33
CA PRO A 26 -24.50 -1.34 -2.67
C PRO A 26 -23.49 -2.37 -2.13
N GLN A 27 -22.67 -2.93 -3.02
CA GLN A 27 -21.45 -3.66 -2.62
C GLN A 27 -20.51 -2.80 -1.74
N ALA A 28 -20.66 -1.47 -1.78
CA ALA A 28 -19.97 -0.54 -0.88
C ALA A 28 -20.35 -0.68 0.61
N LEU A 29 -21.51 -1.27 0.98
CA LEU A 29 -21.86 -1.50 2.39
C LEU A 29 -21.21 -2.78 2.98
N ALA A 30 -20.86 -3.77 2.15
CA ALA A 30 -20.12 -4.95 2.61
C ALA A 30 -18.62 -4.67 2.78
N GLU A 31 -18.08 -3.72 2.01
CA GLU A 31 -16.70 -3.23 2.15
C GLU A 31 -16.57 -2.03 3.12
N GLY A 32 -17.67 -1.39 3.52
CA GLY A 32 -17.67 -0.16 4.32
C GLY A 32 -17.05 -0.25 5.73
N ASN A 33 -16.80 -1.47 6.23
CA ASN A 33 -16.11 -1.74 7.50
C ASN A 33 -14.72 -2.38 7.29
N VAL A 34 -14.21 -2.42 6.06
CA VAL A 34 -12.87 -2.95 5.81
C VAL A 34 -11.85 -1.82 5.89
N PRO A 35 -10.80 -1.94 6.71
CA PRO A 35 -9.70 -0.99 6.75
C PRO A 35 -9.03 -0.83 5.38
N ASP A 36 -8.52 0.36 5.12
CA ASP A 36 -7.72 0.66 3.94
C ASP A 36 -6.33 1.17 4.33
N GLN A 37 -5.34 0.93 3.48
CA GLN A 37 -4.02 1.53 3.63
C GLN A 37 -4.04 3.03 3.28
N GLY A 38 -3.05 3.77 3.78
CA GLY A 38 -2.86 5.18 3.50
C GLY A 38 -1.38 5.57 3.49
N ARG A 39 -1.04 6.64 2.76
CA ARG A 39 0.37 6.99 2.50
C ARG A 39 1.01 7.94 3.51
N ARG A 40 0.22 8.67 4.31
CA ARG A 40 0.71 9.73 5.21
C ARG A 40 0.55 9.33 6.67
N LEU A 41 1.56 9.60 7.52
CA LEU A 41 1.52 9.29 8.95
C LEU A 41 0.42 10.08 9.67
N HIS A 42 0.45 11.40 9.53
CA HIS A 42 -0.50 12.33 10.14
C HIS A 42 -1.58 12.79 9.15
N GLY A 43 -1.37 12.64 7.84
CA GLY A 43 -2.41 12.91 6.85
C GLY A 43 -2.82 14.37 6.78
N THR A 44 -1.86 15.27 7.02
CA THR A 44 -2.11 16.71 7.04
C THR A 44 -2.40 17.25 5.63
N ALA A 45 -3.14 18.36 5.55
CA ALA A 45 -3.52 19.02 4.30
C ALA A 45 -2.31 19.62 3.55
N ARG A 46 -1.20 19.85 4.24
CA ARG A 46 0.03 20.42 3.68
C ARG A 46 1.19 19.48 4.00
N GLU A 47 1.90 19.04 2.97
CA GLU A 47 3.04 18.14 3.11
C GLU A 47 4.12 18.66 4.07
N ARG A 48 4.39 19.98 4.07
CA ARG A 48 5.33 20.60 5.02
C ARG A 48 4.93 20.49 6.49
N LEU A 49 3.66 20.19 6.79
CA LEU A 49 3.16 19.99 8.16
C LEU A 49 3.11 18.49 8.53
N GLU A 50 3.34 17.60 7.57
CA GLU A 50 3.41 16.17 7.80
C GLU A 50 4.53 15.83 8.78
N ARG A 51 4.30 14.85 9.66
CA ARG A 51 5.26 14.47 10.73
C ARG A 51 5.69 15.60 11.68
N THR A 52 4.94 16.70 11.75
CA THR A 52 5.22 17.76 12.74
C THR A 52 4.96 17.25 14.16
N ASN A 53 5.99 17.34 15.02
CA ASN A 53 5.90 17.06 16.44
C ASN A 53 5.80 18.38 17.22
N LEU A 54 4.79 18.51 18.08
CA LEU A 54 4.52 19.66 18.94
C LEU A 54 4.97 19.37 20.36
N SER A 55 5.49 20.38 21.05
CA SER A 55 5.79 20.29 22.48
C SER A 55 4.54 20.60 23.31
N LEU A 56 4.22 19.78 24.32
CA LEU A 56 3.14 20.09 25.26
C LEU A 56 3.42 21.40 26.02
N SER A 57 4.69 21.75 26.23
CA SER A 57 5.09 23.01 26.87
C SER A 57 4.88 24.25 26.01
N SER A 58 4.60 24.12 24.71
CA SER A 58 4.29 25.28 23.85
C SER A 58 2.81 25.67 23.87
N ALA A 59 2.00 25.02 24.71
CA ALA A 59 0.59 25.32 24.88
C ALA A 59 0.37 26.73 25.44
N LEU A 60 -0.42 27.52 24.71
CA LEU A 60 -0.75 28.91 25.02
C LEU A 60 -2.27 29.09 25.01
N GLN A 61 -2.84 29.65 26.07
CA GLN A 61 -4.21 30.14 26.08
C GLN A 61 -4.18 31.68 26.09
N GLY A 62 -4.69 32.29 25.03
CA GLY A 62 -4.42 33.71 24.77
C GLY A 62 -2.92 33.93 24.54
N ASN A 63 -2.27 34.65 25.46
CA ASN A 63 -0.82 34.91 25.47
C ASN A 63 -0.12 34.33 26.72
N VAL A 64 -0.78 33.42 27.44
CA VAL A 64 -0.26 32.82 28.67
C VAL A 64 0.05 31.35 28.44
N PHE A 65 1.25 30.92 28.84
CA PHE A 65 1.62 29.51 28.80
C PHE A 65 0.80 28.70 29.79
N LEU A 66 0.26 27.57 29.34
CA LEU A 66 -0.39 26.62 30.23
C LEU A 66 0.69 25.77 30.91
N SER A 67 0.66 25.70 32.24
CA SER A 67 1.56 24.85 33.01
C SER A 67 0.97 23.45 33.20
N GLY A 68 1.83 22.42 33.15
CA GLY A 68 1.44 21.04 33.44
C GLY A 68 0.53 20.42 32.38
N VAL A 69 0.72 20.79 31.10
CA VAL A 69 -0.02 20.16 30.01
C VAL A 69 0.44 18.72 29.82
N THR A 70 -0.50 17.78 29.86
CA THR A 70 -0.28 16.35 29.64
C THR A 70 -1.17 15.83 28.51
N LEU A 71 -0.79 14.68 27.96
CA LEU A 71 -1.60 13.93 27.00
C LEU A 71 -1.93 12.55 27.60
N GLU A 72 -3.21 12.32 27.89
CA GLU A 72 -3.70 11.07 28.49
C GLU A 72 -4.76 10.47 27.57
N HIS A 73 -4.51 9.28 27.02
CA HIS A 73 -5.44 8.57 26.13
C HIS A 73 -5.95 9.39 24.92
N GLY A 74 -5.11 10.28 24.37
CA GLY A 74 -5.47 11.20 23.29
C GLY A 74 -6.17 12.49 23.77
N GLN A 75 -6.36 12.67 25.08
CA GLN A 75 -6.92 13.88 25.67
C GLN A 75 -5.83 14.81 26.20
N LEU A 76 -5.84 16.05 25.71
CA LEU A 76 -5.04 17.12 26.29
C LEU A 76 -5.66 17.55 27.63
N ARG A 77 -4.80 17.69 28.64
CA ARG A 77 -5.17 18.04 30.02
C ARG A 77 -4.20 19.08 30.57
N ALA A 78 -4.71 20.00 31.38
CA ALA A 78 -3.88 20.99 32.10
C ALA A 78 -4.70 21.54 33.27
N GLN A 79 -4.22 21.44 34.52
CA GLN A 79 -4.82 22.09 35.72
C GLN A 79 -6.36 22.28 35.69
N GLY A 80 -7.13 21.19 35.65
CA GLY A 80 -8.60 21.23 35.63
C GLY A 80 -9.25 21.46 34.25
N MET A 81 -8.47 21.82 33.23
CA MET A 81 -8.87 21.85 31.83
C MET A 81 -8.71 20.46 31.21
N SER A 82 -9.71 20.05 30.42
CA SER A 82 -9.63 18.86 29.58
C SER A 82 -10.62 18.95 28.42
N GLY A 83 -10.37 18.22 27.33
CA GLY A 83 -11.31 18.13 26.20
C GLY A 83 -11.69 19.50 25.62
N ASN A 84 -12.98 19.86 25.70
CA ASN A 84 -13.49 21.13 25.15
C ASN A 84 -12.87 22.40 25.77
N ALA A 85 -12.29 22.30 26.98
CA ALA A 85 -11.57 23.43 27.58
C ALA A 85 -10.30 23.84 26.81
N PHE A 86 -9.79 22.98 25.91
CA PHE A 86 -8.64 23.28 25.06
C PHE A 86 -9.00 24.06 23.78
N VAL A 87 -10.27 24.39 23.53
CA VAL A 87 -10.63 25.26 22.41
C VAL A 87 -9.96 26.63 22.58
N ASN A 88 -9.37 27.14 21.50
CA ASN A 88 -8.51 28.32 21.42
C ASN A 88 -7.11 28.19 22.04
N VAL A 89 -6.73 27.03 22.58
CA VAL A 89 -5.33 26.76 22.91
C VAL A 89 -4.50 26.66 21.63
N LYS A 90 -3.33 27.30 21.65
CA LYS A 90 -2.36 27.30 20.57
C LYS A 90 -1.14 26.48 20.97
N PHE A 91 -0.55 25.79 20.01
CA PHE A 91 0.76 25.18 20.10
C PHE A 91 1.64 25.80 19.03
N THR A 92 2.93 25.96 19.31
CA THR A 92 3.88 26.50 18.33
C THR A 92 5.00 25.51 18.08
N GLN A 93 5.49 25.49 16.84
CA GLN A 93 6.67 24.72 16.45
C GLN A 93 7.41 25.43 15.30
N THR A 94 8.74 25.31 15.29
CA THR A 94 9.57 25.78 14.17
C THR A 94 9.64 24.69 13.10
N ILE A 95 9.21 25.00 11.88
CA ILE A 95 9.19 24.08 10.73
C ILE A 95 9.87 24.79 9.57
N ALA A 96 10.90 24.19 8.96
CA ALA A 96 11.66 24.81 7.87
C ALA A 96 12.06 26.27 8.18
N ASN A 97 12.59 26.51 9.39
CA ASN A 97 13.03 27.81 9.90
C ASN A 97 11.94 28.90 10.07
N GLU A 98 10.66 28.55 10.05
CA GLU A 98 9.57 29.47 10.38
C GLU A 98 8.76 28.99 11.59
N LEU A 99 8.25 29.93 12.38
CA LEU A 99 7.34 29.63 13.48
C LEU A 99 5.93 29.37 12.94
N VAL A 100 5.46 28.13 13.10
CA VAL A 100 4.11 27.72 12.74
C VAL A 100 3.27 27.59 14.00
N THR A 101 2.08 28.19 13.99
CA THR A 101 1.12 28.12 15.10
C THR A 101 -0.02 27.18 14.75
N PHE A 102 -0.37 26.29 15.66
CA PHE A 102 -1.48 25.34 15.55
C PHE A 102 -2.52 25.68 16.61
N ARG A 103 -3.71 26.13 16.21
CA ARG A 103 -4.79 26.54 17.11
C ARG A 103 -5.92 25.53 17.08
N ILE A 104 -6.36 25.07 18.25
CA ILE A 104 -7.56 24.24 18.37
C ILE A 104 -8.79 25.14 18.21
N THR A 105 -9.68 24.79 17.29
CA THR A 105 -10.89 25.56 16.98
C THR A 105 -12.17 24.87 17.44
N ALA A 106 -12.14 23.55 17.60
CA ALA A 106 -13.21 22.76 18.19
C ALA A 106 -12.63 21.48 18.81
N ALA A 107 -13.33 20.92 19.78
CA ALA A 107 -13.00 19.61 20.34
C ALA A 107 -14.27 18.80 20.62
N GLN A 108 -14.19 17.48 20.46
CA GLN A 108 -15.29 16.58 20.76
C GLN A 108 -14.78 15.23 21.27
N ARG A 109 -15.67 14.45 21.88
CA ARG A 109 -15.33 13.07 22.23
C ARG A 109 -15.18 12.23 20.98
N HIS A 110 -14.20 11.35 21.01
CA HIS A 110 -13.87 10.52 19.89
C HIS A 110 -14.98 9.52 19.57
N LYS A 111 -15.36 9.41 18.30
CA LYS A 111 -16.28 8.37 17.82
C LYS A 111 -15.59 7.56 16.74
N ASN A 112 -15.26 6.31 17.11
CA ASN A 112 -14.62 5.35 16.22
C ASN A 112 -15.52 5.03 15.02
N ARG A 113 -15.01 5.25 13.81
CA ARG A 113 -15.70 5.01 12.54
C ARG A 113 -15.93 3.53 12.24
N TYR A 114 -14.97 2.67 12.58
CA TYR A 114 -15.06 1.22 12.37
C TYR A 114 -15.75 0.50 13.52
N GLY A 115 -15.99 1.21 14.63
CA GLY A 115 -16.80 0.72 15.74
C GLY A 115 -18.26 0.51 15.34
N SER A 116 -19.00 -0.20 16.19
CA SER A 116 -20.44 -0.38 16.02
C SER A 116 -21.14 0.98 15.82
N PRO A 117 -22.10 1.13 14.89
CA PRO A 117 -22.81 2.40 14.68
C PRO A 117 -23.49 2.96 15.93
N ILE A 118 -23.84 2.08 16.87
CA ILE A 118 -24.43 2.40 18.18
C ILE A 118 -23.40 2.60 19.30
N ALA A 119 -22.10 2.50 19.01
CA ALA A 119 -21.05 2.71 19.99
C ALA A 119 -21.12 4.15 20.54
N LEU A 120 -21.09 4.25 21.86
CA LEU A 120 -20.99 5.53 22.55
C LEU A 120 -19.63 6.17 22.25
N PRO A 121 -19.55 7.51 22.17
CA PRO A 121 -18.27 8.19 22.09
C PRO A 121 -17.35 7.80 23.24
N SER A 122 -16.05 7.70 22.96
CA SER A 122 -15.03 7.34 23.93
C SER A 122 -15.12 8.24 25.17
N PRO A 123 -15.06 7.67 26.39
CA PRO A 123 -15.02 8.47 27.61
C PRO A 123 -13.66 9.16 27.82
N TYR A 124 -12.59 8.70 27.15
CA TYR A 124 -11.22 9.14 27.41
C TYR A 124 -10.56 9.79 26.19
N THR A 125 -10.90 9.39 24.97
CA THR A 125 -10.26 9.90 23.75
C THR A 125 -11.03 11.08 23.16
N TRP A 126 -10.29 12.09 22.68
CA TRP A 126 -10.83 13.33 22.15
C TRP A 126 -10.28 13.62 20.75
N GLU A 127 -11.11 14.28 19.97
CA GLU A 127 -10.80 14.78 18.63
C GLU A 127 -10.75 16.30 18.65
N TYR A 128 -9.89 16.86 17.80
CA TYR A 128 -9.66 18.30 17.71
C TYR A 128 -9.73 18.76 16.25
N LYS A 129 -10.43 19.87 16.01
CA LYS A 129 -10.22 20.66 14.79
C LYS A 129 -9.06 21.60 15.03
N VAL A 130 -8.09 21.59 14.14
CA VAL A 130 -6.86 22.38 14.27
C VAL A 130 -6.68 23.23 13.02
N GLU A 131 -6.38 24.50 13.21
CA GLU A 131 -5.93 25.41 12.15
C GLU A 131 -4.46 25.72 12.32
N TYR A 132 -3.71 25.73 11.22
CA TYR A 132 -2.33 26.19 11.19
C TYR A 132 -2.26 27.65 10.71
N SER A 133 -1.24 28.37 11.16
CA SER A 133 -0.84 29.68 10.64
C SER A 133 0.67 29.70 10.47
N SER A 134 1.13 29.96 9.24
CA SER A 134 2.53 30.01 8.85
C SER A 134 2.76 31.24 7.94
N PRO A 135 3.93 31.91 8.05
CA PRO A 135 4.30 32.98 7.13
C PRO A 135 4.27 32.57 5.64
N SER A 136 4.81 31.40 5.31
CA SER A 136 4.92 30.95 3.90
C SER A 136 3.74 30.11 3.40
N LEU A 137 3.01 29.41 4.28
CA LEU A 137 1.88 28.56 3.90
C LEU A 137 0.51 29.24 4.09
N GLY A 138 0.50 30.45 4.64
CA GLY A 138 -0.71 31.17 5.04
C GLY A 138 -1.42 30.51 6.23
N THR A 139 -2.73 30.69 6.30
CA THR A 139 -3.60 30.07 7.33
C THR A 139 -4.54 29.07 6.68
N GLY A 140 -4.79 27.95 7.36
CA GLY A 140 -5.73 26.94 6.86
C GLY A 140 -6.01 25.83 7.87
N PRO A 141 -6.98 24.95 7.57
CA PRO A 141 -7.21 23.76 8.38
C PRO A 141 -6.01 22.80 8.28
N LEU A 142 -5.66 22.17 9.40
CA LEU A 142 -4.61 21.15 9.43
C LEU A 142 -5.02 19.90 8.65
N CYS A 143 -6.28 19.48 8.79
CA CYS A 143 -6.79 18.28 8.14
C CYS A 143 -7.50 18.61 6.81
N PRO A 144 -7.36 17.74 5.80
CA PRO A 144 -8.03 17.90 4.51
C PRO A 144 -9.53 17.59 4.61
N GLY A 145 -10.28 17.83 3.52
CA GLY A 145 -11.69 17.46 3.40
C GLY A 145 -12.70 18.58 3.72
N ALA A 146 -13.97 18.20 3.82
CA ALA A 146 -15.08 19.10 4.14
C ALA A 146 -15.03 19.57 5.60
N ALA A 147 -15.61 20.72 5.93
CA ALA A 147 -15.42 21.37 7.24
C ALA A 147 -15.85 20.50 8.44
N GLU A 148 -16.89 19.70 8.24
CA GLU A 148 -17.46 18.71 9.16
C GLU A 148 -16.50 17.56 9.49
N ASP A 149 -15.58 17.23 8.59
CA ASP A 149 -14.73 16.03 8.62
C ASP A 149 -13.28 16.29 9.10
N ARG A 150 -12.90 17.55 9.29
CA ARG A 150 -11.53 18.00 9.61
C ARG A 150 -11.11 17.76 11.06
N TRP A 151 -11.23 16.54 11.54
CA TRP A 151 -10.89 16.15 12.90
C TRP A 151 -9.52 15.47 12.96
N ALA A 152 -8.78 15.69 14.04
CA ALA A 152 -7.52 15.03 14.34
C ALA A 152 -7.52 14.42 15.74
N LEU A 153 -6.73 13.37 15.92
CA LEU A 153 -6.36 12.82 17.22
C LEU A 153 -4.98 13.35 17.63
N ALA A 154 -4.80 13.62 18.93
CA ALA A 154 -3.48 13.89 19.49
C ALA A 154 -2.76 12.56 19.80
N ILE A 155 -1.67 12.30 19.09
CA ILE A 155 -0.89 11.06 19.16
C ILE A 155 0.45 11.35 19.88
N PRO A 156 0.79 10.64 20.98
CA PRO A 156 2.03 10.87 21.70
C PRO A 156 3.26 10.47 20.89
N GLY A 157 4.41 10.97 21.32
CA GLY A 157 5.71 10.57 20.79
C GLY A 157 6.35 11.61 19.89
N ASN A 158 7.53 11.26 19.39
CA ASN A 158 8.28 12.06 18.44
C ASN A 158 8.62 11.21 17.21
N TRP A 159 8.13 11.63 16.05
CA TRP A 159 8.25 10.91 14.78
C TRP A 159 9.21 11.62 13.84
N VAL A 160 10.29 10.97 13.43
CA VAL A 160 11.30 11.54 12.51
C VAL A 160 11.66 10.48 11.48
N GLY A 161 11.42 10.75 10.19
CA GLY A 161 11.39 9.66 9.21
C GLY A 161 10.41 8.59 9.68
N GLY A 162 10.74 7.30 9.53
CA GLY A 162 9.96 6.19 10.11
C GLY A 162 10.32 5.85 11.56
N ASP A 163 11.23 6.59 12.20
CA ASP A 163 11.61 6.36 13.59
C ASP A 163 10.63 7.02 14.56
N HIS A 164 10.41 6.34 15.68
CA HIS A 164 9.58 6.78 16.78
C HIS A 164 10.39 6.79 18.08
N THR A 165 10.47 7.97 18.72
CA THR A 165 10.99 8.11 20.08
C THR A 165 9.85 8.21 21.08
N LYS A 166 9.87 7.32 22.08
CA LYS A 166 8.91 7.38 23.19
C LYS A 166 9.22 8.62 24.05
N THR A 167 8.29 9.58 24.07
CA THR A 167 8.39 10.77 24.92
C THR A 167 7.03 11.10 25.54
N SER A 168 7.04 11.69 26.73
CA SER A 168 5.82 12.14 27.43
C SER A 168 5.48 13.61 27.18
N TYR A 169 6.36 14.35 26.50
CA TYR A 169 6.29 15.81 26.36
C TYR A 169 6.11 16.27 24.91
N ARG A 170 6.13 15.35 23.92
CA ARG A 170 5.83 15.63 22.52
C ARG A 170 4.64 14.80 22.03
N PHE A 171 3.94 15.38 21.07
CA PHE A 171 2.81 14.75 20.41
C PHE A 171 2.65 15.32 18.99
N ALA A 172 1.79 14.70 18.19
CA ALA A 172 1.37 15.24 16.91
C ALA A 172 -0.15 15.17 16.75
N PHE A 173 -0.70 16.00 15.88
CA PHE A 173 -2.09 15.87 15.44
C PHE A 173 -2.14 15.01 14.18
N ALA A 174 -2.80 13.84 14.27
CA ALA A 174 -3.03 12.95 13.13
C ALA A 174 -4.50 13.05 12.69
N CYS A 175 -4.72 13.36 11.42
CA CYS A 175 -6.04 13.58 10.84
C CYS A 175 -6.83 12.28 10.67
N LEU A 176 -8.10 12.29 11.08
CA LEU A 176 -8.99 11.14 11.00
C LEU A 176 -9.44 10.87 9.55
N PRO A 177 -9.54 9.59 9.15
CA PRO A 177 -10.13 9.21 7.87
C PRO A 177 -11.67 9.32 7.94
N ARG A 178 -12.26 10.45 7.53
CA ARG A 178 -13.73 10.70 7.65
C ARG A 178 -14.51 10.69 6.31
N VAL A 179 -13.84 10.80 5.17
CA VAL A 179 -14.47 10.81 3.82
C VAL A 179 -14.86 9.39 3.37
N ALA A 180 -15.78 9.23 2.40
CA ALA A 180 -16.03 7.96 1.71
C ALA A 180 -14.72 7.40 1.09
N ALA A 181 -14.60 6.07 0.96
CA ALA A 181 -13.39 5.43 0.47
C ALA A 181 -13.04 5.88 -0.98
N PRO A 182 -11.75 6.05 -1.33
CA PRO A 182 -10.57 5.87 -0.47
C PRO A 182 -10.43 6.99 0.58
N THR A 183 -10.17 6.62 1.83
CA THR A 183 -10.20 7.60 2.92
C THR A 183 -8.93 8.43 2.99
N LEU A 184 -9.05 9.76 2.88
CA LEU A 184 -7.95 10.69 3.14
C LEU A 184 -7.82 10.90 4.66
N GLY A 185 -6.67 10.53 5.22
CA GLY A 185 -6.37 10.64 6.65
C GLY A 185 -4.95 10.14 6.98
N GLY A 186 -4.52 10.33 8.22
CA GLY A 186 -3.22 9.86 8.71
C GLY A 186 -3.29 8.42 9.23
N VAL A 187 -2.31 7.59 8.87
CA VAL A 187 -2.25 6.19 9.35
C VAL A 187 -2.11 6.08 10.87
N ALA A 188 -1.51 7.07 11.54
CA ALA A 188 -1.48 7.11 13.01
C ALA A 188 -2.89 7.20 13.61
N ALA A 189 -3.73 8.11 13.12
CA ALA A 189 -5.12 8.20 13.57
C ALA A 189 -5.93 6.97 13.14
N LYS A 190 -5.69 6.46 11.92
CA LYS A 190 -6.31 5.23 11.43
C LYS A 190 -6.01 4.05 12.36
N CYS A 191 -4.78 3.89 12.85
CA CYS A 191 -4.44 2.83 13.77
C CYS A 191 -5.18 2.91 15.12
N VAL A 192 -5.51 4.11 15.59
CA VAL A 192 -6.44 4.27 16.72
C VAL A 192 -7.83 3.73 16.36
N GLU A 193 -8.35 4.09 15.19
CA GLU A 193 -9.65 3.61 14.69
C GLU A 193 -9.69 2.08 14.53
N LEU A 194 -8.55 1.45 14.19
CA LEU A 194 -8.42 -0.01 14.06
C LEU A 194 -8.35 -0.74 15.41
N GLY A 195 -8.31 -0.02 16.53
CA GLY A 195 -8.19 -0.59 17.86
C GLY A 195 -6.75 -0.79 18.33
N TYR A 196 -5.79 -0.12 17.69
CA TYR A 196 -4.39 -0.09 18.11
C TYR A 196 -3.97 1.32 18.56
N PRO A 197 -4.61 1.91 19.59
CA PRO A 197 -4.13 3.17 20.15
C PRO A 197 -2.77 3.01 20.82
N PRO A 198 -1.95 4.08 20.92
CA PRO A 198 -0.66 4.05 21.62
C PRO A 198 -0.79 4.11 23.15
N TRP A 199 -1.99 3.88 23.67
CA TRP A 199 -2.30 3.83 25.10
C TRP A 199 -3.11 2.58 25.41
N GLN A 200 -3.02 2.14 26.67
CA GLN A 200 -3.80 1.01 27.13
C GLN A 200 -5.29 1.27 26.87
N ASN A 201 -5.94 0.35 26.17
CA ASN A 201 -7.36 0.41 25.88
C ASN A 201 -7.94 -1.01 25.93
N ASN A 202 -9.17 -1.10 26.42
CA ASN A 202 -9.96 -2.33 26.43
C ASN A 202 -11.03 -2.33 25.32
N ASP A 203 -11.14 -1.25 24.53
CA ASP A 203 -12.07 -1.19 23.40
C ASP A 203 -11.82 -2.39 22.45
N PRO A 204 -12.88 -3.01 21.92
CA PRO A 204 -12.74 -4.08 20.95
C PRO A 204 -11.97 -3.61 19.73
N ARG A 205 -11.00 -4.41 19.28
CA ARG A 205 -10.32 -4.20 18.01
C ARG A 205 -11.24 -4.52 16.84
N ILE A 206 -10.90 -4.02 15.66
CA ILE A 206 -11.71 -4.28 14.45
C ILE A 206 -11.71 -5.78 14.06
N ASP A 207 -10.72 -6.54 14.50
CA ASP A 207 -10.66 -8.00 14.33
C ASP A 207 -11.55 -8.77 15.34
N GLY A 208 -12.34 -8.06 16.16
CA GLY A 208 -13.26 -8.63 17.14
C GLY A 208 -12.61 -9.10 18.43
N THR A 209 -11.29 -8.93 18.59
CA THR A 209 -10.55 -9.34 19.79
C THR A 209 -10.36 -8.20 20.77
N SER A 210 -10.29 -8.54 22.06
CA SER A 210 -9.82 -7.65 23.11
C SER A 210 -8.59 -8.30 23.74
N LEU A 211 -7.39 -7.93 23.30
CA LEU A 211 -6.19 -8.28 24.04
C LEU A 211 -5.93 -7.21 25.10
N PRO A 212 -5.95 -7.54 26.40
CA PRO A 212 -5.49 -6.61 27.42
C PRO A 212 -4.00 -6.37 27.20
N LEU A 213 -3.66 -5.19 26.70
CA LEU A 213 -2.27 -4.79 26.47
C LEU A 213 -1.75 -3.97 27.64
N THR A 214 -0.46 -4.12 27.95
CA THR A 214 0.25 -3.14 28.75
C THR A 214 0.37 -1.82 27.97
N GLN A 215 0.68 -0.71 28.65
CA GLN A 215 0.95 0.56 27.97
C GLN A 215 2.08 0.46 26.94
N GLU A 216 3.06 -0.40 27.21
CA GLU A 216 4.21 -0.63 26.33
C GLU A 216 3.81 -1.44 25.10
N ASP A 217 3.02 -2.51 25.30
CA ASP A 217 2.49 -3.28 24.17
C ASP A 217 1.55 -2.44 23.31
N ALA A 218 0.74 -1.57 23.90
CA ALA A 218 -0.14 -0.67 23.14
C ALA A 218 0.67 0.23 22.21
N LEU A 219 1.75 0.84 22.73
CA LEU A 219 2.67 1.63 21.91
C LEU A 219 3.34 0.78 20.83
N ARG A 220 3.78 -0.46 21.16
CA ARG A 220 4.35 -1.41 20.19
C ARG A 220 3.41 -1.64 19.02
N HIS A 221 2.18 -2.02 19.31
CA HIS A 221 1.19 -2.34 18.28
C HIS A 221 0.82 -1.09 17.48
N HIS A 222 0.76 0.08 18.11
CA HIS A 222 0.48 1.34 17.40
C HIS A 222 1.57 1.67 16.38
N VAL A 223 2.83 1.69 16.78
CA VAL A 223 3.96 1.99 15.88
C VAL A 223 4.04 0.96 14.75
N VAL A 224 3.87 -0.33 15.06
CA VAL A 224 3.82 -1.39 14.03
C VAL A 224 2.64 -1.23 13.09
N CYS A 225 1.46 -0.89 13.63
CA CYS A 225 0.29 -0.62 12.81
C CYS A 225 0.54 0.54 11.84
N THR A 226 1.27 1.60 12.23
CA THR A 226 1.51 2.73 11.32
C THR A 226 2.31 2.35 10.08
N SER A 227 3.36 1.52 10.22
CA SER A 227 4.11 1.03 9.06
C SER A 227 3.30 0.04 8.24
N LEU A 228 2.55 -0.87 8.89
CA LEU A 228 1.66 -1.81 8.22
C LEU A 228 0.59 -1.09 7.38
N ALA A 229 -0.10 -0.13 7.97
CA ALA A 229 -1.18 0.62 7.34
C ALA A 229 -0.69 1.54 6.21
N SER A 230 0.62 1.80 6.12
CA SER A 230 1.24 2.50 5.01
C SER A 230 2.03 1.60 4.07
N ALA A 231 2.08 0.29 4.35
CA ALA A 231 3.00 -0.64 3.68
C ALA A 231 4.45 -0.12 3.66
N ASP A 232 4.89 0.56 4.73
CA ASP A 232 6.27 1.02 4.88
C ASP A 232 7.14 -0.16 5.32
N TYR A 233 7.41 -1.07 4.38
CA TYR A 233 8.11 -2.33 4.65
C TYR A 233 9.50 -2.12 5.26
N CYS A 234 10.14 -0.98 4.97
CA CYS A 234 11.49 -0.64 5.41
C CYS A 234 11.52 0.20 6.70
N GLY A 235 10.35 0.71 7.12
CA GLY A 235 10.23 1.66 8.22
C GLY A 235 10.91 3.00 7.94
N GLU A 236 10.91 3.44 6.69
CA GLU A 236 11.65 4.61 6.21
C GLU A 236 10.80 5.87 6.08
N ALA A 237 9.52 5.79 6.44
CA ALA A 237 8.49 6.73 6.06
C ALA A 237 8.11 6.72 4.57
N THR A 238 8.46 5.66 3.84
CA THR A 238 8.17 5.52 2.41
C THR A 238 7.10 4.45 2.19
N PRO A 239 5.87 4.82 1.81
CA PRO A 239 4.78 3.86 1.65
C PRO A 239 4.93 3.03 0.38
N ASN A 240 4.73 1.70 0.46
CA ASN A 240 4.71 0.82 -0.73
C ASN A 240 3.29 0.37 -1.05
N THR A 241 2.34 1.30 -1.10
CA THR A 241 0.94 0.99 -1.36
C THR A 241 0.21 2.11 -2.09
N LEU A 242 -0.94 1.78 -2.64
CA LEU A 242 -1.93 2.71 -3.17
C LEU A 242 -2.89 3.11 -2.03
N ASN A 243 -3.26 4.40 -1.95
CA ASN A 243 -4.30 4.83 -1.02
C ASN A 243 -5.59 4.04 -1.28
N GLY A 244 -6.25 3.59 -0.21
CA GLY A 244 -7.48 2.82 -0.36
C GLY A 244 -7.27 1.31 -0.51
N THR A 245 -6.02 0.80 -0.57
CA THR A 245 -5.75 -0.65 -0.63
C THR A 245 -6.41 -1.35 0.54
N PRO A 246 -7.44 -2.20 0.33
CA PRO A 246 -8.14 -2.81 1.43
C PRO A 246 -7.25 -3.83 2.14
N ILE A 247 -7.27 -3.80 3.47
CA ILE A 247 -6.49 -4.70 4.32
C ILE A 247 -7.33 -5.37 5.40
N LYS A 248 -6.88 -6.56 5.81
CA LYS A 248 -7.25 -7.23 7.05
C LYS A 248 -6.00 -7.36 7.91
N LEU A 249 -6.14 -7.01 9.17
CA LEU A 249 -5.06 -7.10 10.15
C LEU A 249 -5.37 -8.22 11.14
N PHE A 250 -4.32 -8.91 11.54
CA PHE A 250 -4.36 -9.88 12.62
C PHE A 250 -3.18 -9.65 13.55
N HIS A 251 -3.30 -10.08 14.80
CA HIS A 251 -2.20 -10.20 15.73
C HIS A 251 -1.79 -11.67 15.89
N THR A 252 -0.71 -11.92 16.62
CA THR A 252 -0.13 -13.27 16.81
C THR A 252 -1.09 -14.33 17.34
N GLY A 253 -2.13 -13.93 18.06
CA GLY A 253 -3.09 -14.81 18.73
C GLY A 253 -4.31 -15.18 17.89
N ASN A 254 -4.57 -14.48 16.79
CA ASN A 254 -5.74 -14.71 15.93
C ASN A 254 -5.40 -14.77 14.44
N VAL A 255 -4.12 -14.64 14.06
CA VAL A 255 -3.70 -14.80 12.67
C VAL A 255 -4.05 -16.21 12.17
N PRO A 256 -4.68 -16.34 10.99
CA PRO A 256 -4.96 -17.64 10.40
C PRO A 256 -3.69 -18.45 10.17
N VAL A 257 -3.75 -19.73 10.48
CA VAL A 257 -2.63 -20.66 10.35
C VAL A 257 -3.01 -21.89 9.55
N GLU A 258 -2.00 -22.46 8.91
CA GLU A 258 -2.09 -23.72 8.18
C GLU A 258 -0.97 -24.66 8.67
N THR A 259 -1.25 -25.96 8.71
CA THR A 259 -0.26 -26.98 9.05
C THR A 259 0.15 -27.71 7.78
N ASP A 260 1.43 -27.68 7.44
CA ASP A 260 1.93 -28.37 6.25
C ASP A 260 2.04 -29.89 6.47
N THR A 261 2.38 -30.62 5.40
CA THR A 261 2.51 -32.09 5.43
C THR A 261 3.62 -32.59 6.36
N SER A 262 4.54 -31.72 6.78
CA SER A 262 5.60 -32.03 7.75
C SER A 262 5.21 -31.70 9.20
N GLY A 263 3.99 -31.19 9.42
CA GLY A 263 3.48 -30.82 10.73
C GLY A 263 3.90 -29.42 11.20
N GLN A 264 4.55 -28.62 10.34
CA GLN A 264 4.93 -27.25 10.68
C GLN A 264 3.72 -26.31 10.56
N VAL A 265 3.54 -25.45 11.57
CA VAL A 265 2.50 -24.43 11.59
C VAL A 265 3.02 -23.15 10.95
N ARG A 266 2.36 -22.71 9.88
CA ARG A 266 2.70 -21.50 9.12
C ARG A 266 1.52 -20.53 9.14
N ILE A 267 1.79 -19.29 8.76
CA ILE A 267 0.71 -18.32 8.50
C ILE A 267 -0.03 -18.78 7.25
N GLY A 268 -1.37 -18.83 7.32
CA GLY A 268 -2.17 -19.24 6.18
C GLY A 268 -2.00 -18.25 5.02
N ALA A 269 -1.82 -18.74 3.79
CA ALA A 269 -1.64 -17.85 2.64
C ALA A 269 -2.92 -17.08 2.28
N GLY A 270 -4.07 -17.56 2.78
CA GLY A 270 -5.40 -17.05 2.48
C GLY A 270 -6.09 -17.81 1.34
N PRO A 271 -7.25 -17.33 0.87
CA PRO A 271 -7.88 -16.08 1.27
C PRO A 271 -8.56 -16.17 2.64
N VAL A 272 -8.37 -15.13 3.45
CA VAL A 272 -9.05 -15.02 4.77
C VAL A 272 -10.42 -14.34 4.67
N HIS A 273 -10.65 -13.65 3.56
CA HIS A 273 -11.90 -13.05 3.16
C HIS A 273 -11.79 -12.78 1.65
N GLN A 274 -12.69 -13.27 0.80
CA GLN A 274 -12.64 -13.03 -0.66
C GLN A 274 -11.26 -13.26 -1.31
N ASP A 275 -10.54 -12.21 -1.71
CA ASP A 275 -9.20 -12.23 -2.33
C ASP A 275 -8.13 -11.55 -1.46
N TYR A 276 -8.35 -11.43 -0.15
CA TYR A 276 -7.34 -10.95 0.81
C TYR A 276 -6.34 -12.06 1.10
N LEU A 277 -5.13 -11.88 0.61
CA LEU A 277 -4.04 -12.85 0.73
C LEU A 277 -2.98 -12.31 1.68
N PHE A 278 -2.26 -13.22 2.32
CA PHE A 278 -1.19 -12.84 3.24
C PHE A 278 -0.15 -11.99 2.51
N GLU A 279 0.26 -10.90 3.12
CA GLU A 279 1.20 -9.94 2.53
C GLU A 279 2.50 -9.90 3.33
N ALA A 280 2.42 -9.63 4.63
CA ALA A 280 3.59 -9.37 5.45
C ALA A 280 3.35 -9.60 6.95
N ALA A 281 4.42 -9.96 7.65
CA ALA A 281 4.50 -9.95 9.11
C ALA A 281 5.32 -8.74 9.59
N TRP A 282 4.96 -8.13 10.72
CA TRP A 282 5.47 -6.82 11.12
C TRP A 282 5.94 -6.78 12.57
N ALA A 283 7.11 -6.17 12.78
CA ALA A 283 7.80 -6.10 14.07
C ALA A 283 8.40 -4.71 14.32
N LEU A 284 8.90 -4.50 15.54
CA LEU A 284 9.78 -3.36 15.85
C LEU A 284 11.24 -3.74 15.67
N VAL A 285 12.05 -2.76 15.29
CA VAL A 285 13.50 -2.79 15.19
C VAL A 285 14.06 -1.72 16.15
N ASP A 286 15.13 -2.05 16.86
CA ASP A 286 15.92 -1.06 17.59
C ASP A 286 16.82 -0.33 16.59
N VAL A 287 16.60 0.98 16.44
CA VAL A 287 17.31 1.81 15.46
C VAL A 287 18.82 1.83 15.71
N LYS A 288 19.27 1.64 16.95
CA LYS A 288 20.70 1.67 17.29
C LYS A 288 21.43 0.39 16.89
N THR A 289 20.76 -0.76 16.97
CA THR A 289 21.38 -2.07 16.70
C THR A 289 20.99 -2.64 15.34
N GLY A 290 19.91 -2.15 14.73
CA GLY A 290 19.32 -2.70 13.52
C GLY A 290 18.63 -4.05 13.74
N GLN A 291 18.51 -4.53 14.97
CA GLN A 291 17.92 -5.83 15.28
C GLN A 291 16.44 -5.73 15.62
N PHE A 292 15.67 -6.74 15.22
CA PHE A 292 14.29 -6.89 15.66
C PHE A 292 14.21 -7.00 17.18
N ILE A 293 13.21 -6.37 17.77
CA ILE A 293 12.95 -6.37 19.21
C ILE A 293 11.92 -7.46 19.50
N PRO A 294 12.28 -8.55 20.19
CA PRO A 294 11.33 -9.58 20.60
C PRO A 294 10.15 -8.98 21.37
N SER A 295 8.98 -9.58 21.23
CA SER A 295 7.77 -9.13 21.95
C SER A 295 7.89 -9.26 23.47
N SER A 296 8.79 -10.12 23.95
CA SER A 296 9.09 -10.32 25.37
C SER A 296 10.11 -9.34 25.96
N SER A 297 10.75 -8.51 25.12
CA SER A 297 11.78 -7.55 25.55
C SER A 297 11.17 -6.17 25.82
N SER A 298 11.72 -5.47 26.81
CA SER A 298 11.43 -4.05 27.02
C SER A 298 11.80 -3.24 25.77
N GLN A 299 10.93 -2.35 25.35
CA GLN A 299 11.13 -1.48 24.19
C GLN A 299 12.33 -0.57 24.37
N ALA A 300 13.13 -0.46 23.31
CA ALA A 300 14.12 0.59 23.18
C ALA A 300 13.45 1.98 23.17
N GLU A 301 14.19 3.02 23.56
CA GLU A 301 13.69 4.39 23.56
C GLU A 301 13.42 4.93 22.14
N LEU A 302 14.22 4.47 21.17
CA LEU A 302 14.17 4.82 19.76
C LEU A 302 13.93 3.55 18.95
N VAL A 303 12.77 3.46 18.32
CA VAL A 303 12.34 2.28 17.57
C VAL A 303 11.84 2.65 16.20
N ARG A 304 11.80 1.66 15.32
CA ARG A 304 11.17 1.73 14.01
C ARG A 304 10.31 0.49 13.83
N ALA A 305 9.22 0.61 13.08
CA ALA A 305 8.46 -0.56 12.64
C ALA A 305 8.83 -0.95 11.21
N GLN A 306 8.99 -2.25 10.98
CA GLN A 306 9.45 -2.81 9.71
C GLN A 306 8.75 -4.14 9.43
N ALA A 307 8.62 -4.51 8.15
CA ALA A 307 8.27 -5.86 7.77
C ALA A 307 9.41 -6.84 8.13
N VAL A 308 9.03 -8.01 8.65
CA VAL A 308 9.92 -9.15 8.88
C VAL A 308 10.15 -9.92 7.58
N CYS A 309 9.11 -10.03 6.77
CA CYS A 309 9.10 -10.73 5.48
C CYS A 309 7.98 -10.16 4.60
N LEU A 310 8.05 -10.42 3.29
CA LEU A 310 6.93 -10.26 2.36
C LEU A 310 6.67 -11.58 1.61
N THR A 311 5.43 -11.78 1.15
CA THR A 311 5.07 -12.94 0.33
C THR A 311 5.65 -12.86 -1.09
N LYS A 312 5.77 -14.01 -1.77
CA LYS A 312 6.20 -14.09 -3.18
C LYS A 312 5.38 -13.18 -4.08
N LYS A 313 4.06 -13.15 -3.84
CA LYS A 313 3.11 -12.30 -4.56
C LYS A 313 3.38 -10.81 -4.33
N ARG A 314 3.80 -10.39 -3.12
CA ARG A 314 4.18 -8.99 -2.91
C ARG A 314 5.49 -8.66 -3.61
N TRP A 315 6.51 -9.52 -3.49
CA TRP A 315 7.79 -9.31 -4.16
C TRP A 315 7.66 -9.24 -5.69
N SER A 316 6.70 -9.92 -6.30
CA SER A 316 6.45 -9.82 -7.76
C SER A 316 5.88 -8.47 -8.22
N SER A 317 5.46 -7.61 -7.30
CA SER A 317 5.00 -6.25 -7.60
C SER A 317 6.06 -5.17 -7.38
N LEU A 318 7.24 -5.53 -6.84
CA LEU A 318 8.33 -4.60 -6.51
C LEU A 318 9.54 -4.83 -7.42
N PRO A 319 10.38 -3.81 -7.70
CA PRO A 319 11.64 -4.00 -8.41
C PRO A 319 12.57 -4.90 -7.61
N LEU A 320 13.58 -5.50 -8.26
CA LEU A 320 14.64 -6.24 -7.56
C LEU A 320 15.34 -5.34 -6.53
N ARG A 321 15.75 -5.92 -5.40
CA ARG A 321 16.22 -5.22 -4.18
C ARG A 321 15.12 -4.44 -3.44
N GLY A 322 13.90 -4.42 -3.98
CA GLY A 322 12.73 -3.81 -3.36
C GLY A 322 12.91 -2.30 -3.21
N THR A 323 12.40 -1.75 -2.12
CA THR A 323 12.54 -0.32 -1.80
C THR A 323 13.40 -0.03 -0.56
N CYS A 324 14.10 -1.03 -0.01
CA CYS A 324 14.71 -0.98 1.32
C CYS A 324 16.24 -0.93 1.30
N ILE A 325 16.83 -0.21 0.36
CA ILE A 325 18.29 -0.07 0.20
C ILE A 325 18.80 0.91 1.27
N ALA A 326 19.85 0.56 2.01
CA ALA A 326 20.45 1.46 3.00
C ALA A 326 21.13 2.67 2.31
N ASP A 327 20.97 3.87 2.89
CA ASP A 327 21.52 5.15 2.40
C ASP A 327 23.07 5.25 2.38
N THR A 328 23.80 4.18 2.73
CA THR A 328 25.26 4.20 2.79
C THR A 328 25.84 3.56 1.53
N ASP A 329 26.48 4.39 0.69
CA ASP A 329 27.20 4.03 -0.54
C ASP A 329 28.22 2.86 -0.39
N ASP A 330 28.60 2.52 0.85
CA ASP A 330 29.62 1.51 1.15
C ASP A 330 29.10 0.08 1.40
N ASP A 331 27.78 -0.16 1.47
CA ASP A 331 27.27 -1.51 1.74
C ASP A 331 25.93 -1.81 1.05
N GLU A 332 25.94 -1.95 -0.28
CA GLU A 332 24.82 -2.49 -1.08
C GLU A 332 24.30 -3.86 -0.56
N LEU A 333 25.01 -4.52 0.37
CA LEU A 333 24.63 -5.78 0.98
C LEU A 333 23.75 -5.67 2.24
N THR A 334 23.53 -4.48 2.82
CA THR A 334 22.71 -4.34 4.05
C THR A 334 21.34 -3.70 3.78
N SER A 335 20.50 -4.39 2.98
CA SER A 335 19.08 -4.03 2.87
C SER A 335 18.38 -4.15 4.22
N ARG A 336 17.58 -3.15 4.61
CA ARG A 336 16.80 -3.21 5.86
C ARG A 336 15.87 -4.40 5.86
N LEU A 337 15.28 -4.70 4.70
CA LEU A 337 14.50 -5.91 4.45
C LEU A 337 15.23 -6.77 3.41
N PRO A 338 15.86 -7.88 3.81
CA PRO A 338 16.56 -8.77 2.87
C PRO A 338 15.62 -9.27 1.76
N ASP A 339 16.03 -9.10 0.51
CA ASP A 339 15.24 -9.49 -0.65
C ASP A 339 15.48 -10.99 -0.98
N PRO A 340 14.50 -11.88 -0.78
CA PRO A 340 14.63 -13.32 -1.00
C PRO A 340 14.75 -13.74 -2.47
N ARG A 341 14.72 -12.76 -3.39
CA ARG A 341 15.08 -12.98 -4.79
C ARG A 341 16.59 -12.92 -5.02
N LEU A 342 17.38 -12.42 -4.08
CA LEU A 342 18.84 -12.42 -4.16
C LEU A 342 19.38 -13.73 -3.57
N PRO A 343 20.48 -14.29 -4.13
CA PRO A 343 21.12 -15.47 -3.55
C PRO A 343 21.53 -15.22 -2.09
N ASP A 344 21.33 -16.24 -1.25
CA ASP A 344 21.72 -16.21 0.18
C ASP A 344 21.16 -15.03 0.99
N SER A 345 20.05 -14.43 0.52
CA SER A 345 19.41 -13.28 1.16
C SER A 345 18.01 -13.65 1.64
N GLY A 346 17.70 -13.33 2.91
CA GLY A 346 16.34 -13.37 3.44
C GLY A 346 15.56 -14.68 3.26
N LYS A 347 14.24 -14.60 3.46
CA LYS A 347 13.26 -15.66 3.20
C LYS A 347 11.93 -15.02 2.79
N TYR A 348 11.17 -15.71 1.94
CA TYR A 348 9.78 -15.32 1.72
C TYR A 348 8.96 -15.58 2.99
N CYS A 349 7.85 -14.88 3.17
CA CYS A 349 6.98 -15.13 4.32
C CYS A 349 6.47 -16.57 4.40
N GLU A 350 6.26 -17.21 3.26
CA GLU A 350 5.80 -18.59 3.13
C GLU A 350 6.84 -19.62 3.63
N ASP A 351 8.11 -19.21 3.76
CA ASP A 351 9.21 -20.07 4.18
C ASP A 351 9.47 -19.99 5.71
N TYR A 352 8.74 -19.13 6.42
CA TYR A 352 8.77 -19.08 7.89
C TYR A 352 7.62 -19.88 8.50
N THR A 353 7.91 -20.54 9.62
CA THR A 353 6.89 -20.98 10.57
C THR A 353 6.31 -19.79 11.33
N ARG A 354 5.11 -19.95 11.88
CA ARG A 354 4.51 -18.94 12.76
C ARG A 354 5.42 -18.63 13.96
N ASP A 355 6.00 -19.65 14.57
CA ASP A 355 6.80 -19.48 15.77
C ASP A 355 8.12 -18.75 15.48
N GLU A 356 8.76 -19.00 14.34
CA GLU A 356 9.93 -18.21 13.90
C GLU A 356 9.58 -16.73 13.75
N LEU A 357 8.45 -16.38 13.12
CA LEU A 357 8.02 -14.99 12.99
C LEU A 357 7.75 -14.33 14.35
N VAL A 358 7.11 -15.05 15.27
CA VAL A 358 6.85 -14.56 16.63
C VAL A 358 8.16 -14.37 17.41
N GLN A 359 9.12 -15.29 17.27
CA GLN A 359 10.45 -15.17 17.89
C GLN A 359 11.23 -13.97 17.34
N LEU A 360 11.07 -13.65 16.06
CA LEU A 360 11.58 -12.43 15.43
C LEU A 360 10.82 -11.16 15.87
N GLY A 361 9.84 -11.26 16.77
CA GLY A 361 9.12 -10.12 17.32
C GLY A 361 7.93 -9.64 16.50
N ALA A 362 7.45 -10.44 15.53
CA ALA A 362 6.23 -10.12 14.79
C ALA A 362 5.04 -10.01 15.75
N VAL A 363 4.32 -8.89 15.68
CA VAL A 363 3.12 -8.62 16.51
C VAL A 363 1.85 -8.41 15.68
N LEU A 364 2.00 -7.99 14.42
CA LEU A 364 0.90 -7.78 13.48
C LEU A 364 1.18 -8.45 12.14
N PHE A 365 0.11 -8.88 11.46
CA PHE A 365 0.13 -9.56 10.17
C PHE A 365 -0.90 -8.89 9.26
N SER A 366 -0.49 -8.54 8.04
CA SER A 366 -1.38 -7.92 7.04
C SER A 366 -1.77 -8.92 5.96
N TYR A 367 -3.04 -8.86 5.59
CA TYR A 367 -3.58 -9.46 4.39
C TYR A 367 -4.17 -8.35 3.55
N SER A 368 -3.94 -8.35 2.25
CA SER A 368 -4.45 -7.30 1.37
C SER A 368 -5.06 -7.86 0.11
N LYS A 369 -5.90 -7.05 -0.54
CA LYS A 369 -6.41 -7.35 -1.88
C LYS A 369 -5.37 -7.12 -2.96
N PHE A 370 -4.17 -6.59 -2.69
CA PHE A 370 -3.17 -6.19 -3.71
C PHE A 370 -3.78 -5.40 -4.86
N LEU A 371 -3.85 -4.07 -4.78
CA LEU A 371 -4.44 -3.27 -5.88
C LEU A 371 -3.51 -3.11 -7.08
N ASP A 372 -2.27 -3.58 -6.97
CA ASP A 372 -1.19 -3.42 -7.93
C ASP A 372 -0.61 -4.76 -8.43
N VAL A 373 0.00 -4.70 -9.61
CA VAL A 373 0.82 -5.75 -10.23
C VAL A 373 2.08 -5.13 -10.84
N GLY A 374 3.17 -5.89 -10.97
CA GLY A 374 4.39 -5.42 -11.65
C GLY A 374 4.31 -5.62 -13.16
N LEU A 375 4.64 -4.59 -13.94
CA LEU A 375 4.76 -4.66 -15.39
C LEU A 375 6.23 -4.92 -15.76
N TYR A 376 6.47 -6.00 -16.51
CA TYR A 376 7.82 -6.41 -16.91
C TYR A 376 7.94 -6.55 -18.43
N ARG A 377 9.13 -6.25 -18.93
CA ARG A 377 9.55 -6.45 -20.31
C ARG A 377 10.38 -7.72 -20.45
N PHE A 378 10.03 -8.51 -21.46
CA PHE A 378 10.69 -9.75 -21.83
C PHE A 378 11.12 -9.71 -23.30
N LYS A 379 12.17 -10.46 -23.63
CA LYS A 379 12.62 -10.71 -25.01
C LYS A 379 12.52 -12.21 -25.31
N HIS A 380 11.89 -12.55 -26.43
CA HIS A 380 11.77 -13.94 -26.89
C HIS A 380 13.10 -14.40 -27.48
N THR A 381 13.66 -15.50 -26.99
CA THR A 381 15.03 -15.92 -27.31
C THR A 381 15.21 -16.35 -28.79
N PRO A 382 14.32 -17.15 -29.42
CA PRO A 382 14.43 -17.44 -30.85
C PRO A 382 14.19 -16.27 -31.80
N THR A 383 13.22 -15.39 -31.51
CA THR A 383 12.74 -14.39 -32.48
C THR A 383 13.13 -12.97 -32.19
N GLN A 384 13.71 -12.71 -31.01
CA GLN A 384 14.11 -11.38 -30.55
C GLN A 384 12.94 -10.39 -30.40
N GLN A 385 11.69 -10.87 -30.44
CA GLN A 385 10.50 -10.06 -30.25
C GLN A 385 10.29 -9.72 -28.77
N TYR A 386 9.80 -8.51 -28.49
CA TYR A 386 9.51 -8.07 -27.13
C TYR A 386 8.08 -8.43 -26.70
N LEU A 387 7.91 -8.63 -25.39
CA LEU A 387 6.63 -8.77 -24.71
C LEU A 387 6.67 -7.92 -23.44
N THR A 388 5.73 -7.00 -23.29
CA THR A 388 5.55 -6.23 -22.04
C THR A 388 4.25 -6.66 -21.39
N THR A 389 4.32 -7.31 -20.23
CA THR A 389 3.18 -7.96 -19.56
C THR A 389 3.30 -7.90 -18.04
N SER A 390 2.15 -7.86 -17.37
CA SER A 390 2.00 -7.98 -15.92
C SER A 390 1.59 -9.38 -15.46
N HIS A 391 1.28 -10.26 -16.41
CA HIS A 391 0.93 -11.65 -16.15
C HIS A 391 2.20 -12.47 -16.07
N ILE A 392 2.76 -12.56 -14.87
CA ILE A 392 4.07 -13.16 -14.60
C ILE A 392 3.97 -14.21 -13.50
N ILE A 393 4.93 -15.14 -13.51
CA ILE A 393 5.25 -16.00 -12.38
C ILE A 393 6.65 -15.66 -11.86
N LEU A 394 6.81 -15.72 -10.54
CA LEU A 394 8.12 -15.65 -9.89
C LEU A 394 8.66 -17.07 -9.77
N ASN A 395 9.86 -17.32 -10.30
CA ASN A 395 10.55 -18.60 -10.23
C ASN A 395 11.53 -18.59 -9.04
N PRO A 396 11.15 -19.15 -7.87
CA PRO A 396 12.02 -19.14 -6.69
C PRO A 396 13.17 -20.13 -6.90
N GLY A 397 14.34 -19.63 -7.30
CA GLY A 397 15.50 -20.49 -7.49
C GLY A 397 16.54 -19.88 -8.40
N LEU A 398 17.27 -18.86 -7.90
CA LEU A 398 18.54 -18.46 -8.51
C LEU A 398 19.66 -19.45 -8.15
N THR A 399 19.41 -20.74 -8.34
CA THR A 399 20.38 -21.80 -8.10
C THR A 399 21.25 -21.98 -9.36
N GLY A 400 22.49 -22.45 -9.16
CA GLY A 400 23.44 -22.68 -10.25
C GLY A 400 24.69 -21.83 -10.18
N THR A 401 25.67 -22.17 -11.01
CA THR A 401 27.02 -21.56 -11.05
C THR A 401 27.17 -20.45 -12.08
N GLU A 402 26.12 -20.19 -12.87
CA GLU A 402 26.13 -19.15 -13.91
C GLU A 402 26.24 -17.74 -13.32
N PRO A 403 26.71 -16.75 -14.12
CA PRO A 403 26.70 -15.34 -13.72
C PRO A 403 25.35 -14.89 -13.19
N LEU A 404 25.38 -14.00 -12.19
CA LEU A 404 24.18 -13.55 -11.49
C LEU A 404 23.15 -12.89 -12.44
N GLU A 405 23.60 -12.14 -13.43
CA GLU A 405 22.73 -11.52 -14.43
C GLU A 405 21.95 -12.55 -15.27
N GLU A 406 22.59 -13.64 -15.67
CA GLU A 406 21.93 -14.73 -16.40
C GLU A 406 20.92 -15.48 -15.54
N ARG A 407 21.18 -15.54 -14.22
CA ARG A 407 20.20 -16.07 -13.26
C ARG A 407 19.01 -15.12 -13.15
N TYR A 408 19.23 -13.82 -13.03
CA TYR A 408 18.17 -12.82 -12.95
C TYR A 408 17.24 -12.80 -14.17
N GLN A 409 17.78 -13.00 -15.36
CA GLN A 409 16.98 -13.08 -16.59
C GLN A 409 15.90 -14.16 -16.58
N ARG A 410 16.03 -15.17 -15.70
CA ARG A 410 15.07 -16.28 -15.53
C ARG A 410 14.24 -16.19 -14.25
N LEU A 411 14.47 -15.15 -13.42
CA LEU A 411 13.77 -14.99 -12.15
C LEU A 411 12.27 -14.85 -12.34
N TYR A 412 11.87 -14.13 -13.38
CA TYR A 412 10.49 -13.98 -13.79
C TYR A 412 10.27 -14.60 -15.14
N GLN A 413 9.05 -15.07 -15.35
CA GLN A 413 8.60 -15.63 -16.61
C GLN A 413 7.18 -15.17 -16.88
N PRO A 414 6.78 -14.95 -18.15
CA PRO A 414 5.37 -14.76 -18.48
C PRO A 414 4.54 -15.96 -18.00
N ASP A 415 3.31 -15.73 -17.57
CA ASP A 415 2.44 -16.81 -17.08
C ASP A 415 2.14 -17.82 -18.21
N PRO A 416 2.56 -19.10 -18.09
CA PRO A 416 2.35 -20.11 -19.12
C PRO A 416 0.87 -20.46 -19.35
N ALA A 417 -0.03 -20.11 -18.42
CA ALA A 417 -1.47 -20.25 -18.61
C ALA A 417 -2.02 -19.27 -19.65
N ILE A 418 -1.29 -18.19 -19.92
CA ILE A 418 -1.66 -17.12 -20.87
C ILE A 418 -0.75 -17.15 -22.11
N PHE A 419 0.54 -17.46 -21.92
CA PHE A 419 1.56 -17.49 -22.96
C PHE A 419 2.10 -18.92 -23.13
N PRO A 420 1.59 -19.72 -24.08
CA PRO A 420 1.95 -21.14 -24.20
C PRO A 420 3.45 -21.41 -24.42
N ASP A 421 4.18 -20.44 -24.99
CA ASP A 421 5.61 -20.46 -25.25
C ASP A 421 6.44 -19.65 -24.24
N ALA A 422 5.88 -19.38 -23.04
CA ALA A 422 6.52 -18.63 -21.97
C ALA A 422 7.96 -19.08 -21.64
N GLY A 423 8.30 -20.36 -21.84
CA GLY A 423 9.63 -20.91 -21.61
C GLY A 423 10.74 -20.32 -22.49
N ASN A 424 10.38 -19.67 -23.59
CA ASN A 424 11.32 -19.04 -24.51
C ASN A 424 11.55 -17.55 -24.23
N TYR A 425 10.88 -16.99 -23.23
CA TYR A 425 11.05 -15.60 -22.83
C TYR A 425 12.04 -15.47 -21.68
N GLN A 426 12.89 -14.46 -21.77
CA GLN A 426 13.77 -14.00 -20.70
C GLN A 426 13.47 -12.53 -20.43
N LEU A 427 13.74 -12.05 -19.23
CA LEU A 427 13.70 -10.60 -18.97
C LEU A 427 14.64 -9.89 -19.96
N ALA A 428 14.19 -8.77 -20.50
CA ALA A 428 14.92 -8.01 -21.50
C ALA A 428 16.20 -7.33 -20.95
N ASP A 429 17.09 -6.94 -21.86
CA ASP A 429 18.28 -6.14 -21.55
C ASP A 429 19.19 -6.79 -20.47
N LYS A 430 19.88 -6.01 -19.64
CA LYS A 430 20.77 -6.55 -18.58
C LYS A 430 19.99 -7.20 -17.42
N GLY A 431 18.70 -7.48 -17.55
CA GLY A 431 17.89 -8.16 -16.54
C GLY A 431 17.02 -7.21 -15.72
N LEU A 432 16.90 -7.50 -14.42
CA LEU A 432 15.81 -7.03 -13.55
C LEU A 432 15.62 -5.52 -13.41
N PRO A 433 16.66 -4.71 -13.13
CA PRO A 433 16.49 -3.26 -13.00
C PRO A 433 16.01 -2.60 -14.29
N ASP A 434 16.44 -3.12 -15.44
CA ASP A 434 16.15 -2.55 -16.77
C ASP A 434 14.84 -3.08 -17.37
N SER A 435 14.39 -4.25 -16.94
CA SER A 435 13.16 -4.90 -17.43
C SER A 435 11.89 -4.54 -16.69
N TYR A 436 11.99 -4.01 -15.48
CA TYR A 436 10.82 -3.64 -14.70
C TYR A 436 10.34 -2.24 -15.10
N GLU A 437 9.17 -2.16 -15.71
CA GLU A 437 8.64 -0.89 -16.23
C GLU A 437 8.00 -0.05 -15.11
N GLY A 438 7.40 -0.71 -14.11
CA GLY A 438 6.72 -0.06 -13.00
C GLY A 438 5.46 -0.83 -12.59
N PRO A 439 4.58 -0.25 -11.76
CA PRO A 439 3.40 -0.94 -11.30
C PRO A 439 2.23 -0.63 -12.25
N LEU A 440 1.20 -1.46 -12.20
CA LEU A 440 -0.11 -1.14 -12.77
C LEU A 440 -1.16 -1.34 -11.68
N PHE A 441 -2.26 -0.60 -11.75
CA PHE A 441 -3.45 -1.03 -11.03
C PHE A 441 -3.93 -2.34 -11.66
N ARG A 442 -4.14 -3.38 -10.86
CA ARG A 442 -4.58 -4.68 -11.39
C ARG A 442 -5.94 -4.57 -12.09
N PRO A 443 -6.24 -5.42 -13.08
CA PRO A 443 -7.52 -5.40 -13.79
C PRO A 443 -8.78 -5.53 -12.91
N SER A 444 -8.65 -6.17 -11.74
CA SER A 444 -9.74 -6.37 -10.77
C SER A 444 -9.70 -5.40 -9.58
N ALA A 445 -8.98 -4.29 -9.69
CA ALA A 445 -9.02 -3.23 -8.69
C ALA A 445 -10.44 -2.63 -8.59
N PRO A 446 -10.99 -2.38 -7.39
CA PRO A 446 -12.34 -1.86 -7.23
C PRO A 446 -12.49 -0.46 -7.85
N LEU A 447 -13.52 -0.23 -8.66
CA LEU A 447 -13.68 1.03 -9.40
C LEU A 447 -13.75 2.29 -8.52
N HIS A 448 -14.23 2.16 -7.28
CA HIS A 448 -14.36 3.31 -6.36
C HIS A 448 -13.01 3.94 -6.00
N ILE A 449 -11.90 3.18 -6.09
CA ILE A 449 -10.55 3.74 -5.83
C ILE A 449 -10.14 4.74 -6.91
N PHE A 450 -10.76 4.68 -8.10
CA PHE A 450 -10.51 5.57 -9.21
C PHE A 450 -11.42 6.81 -9.20
N GLU A 451 -12.33 6.95 -8.23
CA GLU A 451 -13.18 8.13 -8.14
C GLU A 451 -12.32 9.41 -8.03
N GLY A 452 -12.58 10.39 -8.91
CA GLY A 452 -11.79 11.61 -9.00
C GLY A 452 -10.43 11.47 -9.69
N THR A 453 -10.09 10.28 -10.21
CA THR A 453 -8.83 9.98 -10.86
C THR A 453 -9.07 9.42 -12.26
N ASN A 454 -8.49 10.07 -13.28
CA ASN A 454 -8.61 9.58 -14.65
C ASN A 454 -7.59 8.45 -14.91
N VAL A 455 -8.10 7.23 -15.06
CA VAL A 455 -7.33 6.04 -15.46
C VAL A 455 -7.83 5.48 -16.79
N SER A 456 -6.91 4.87 -17.55
CA SER A 456 -7.20 4.11 -18.78
C SER A 456 -6.67 2.69 -18.67
N ARG A 457 -7.31 1.78 -19.41
CA ARG A 457 -6.84 0.40 -19.54
C ARG A 457 -5.60 0.31 -20.40
N LEU A 458 -4.60 -0.44 -19.96
CA LEU A 458 -3.52 -0.94 -20.79
C LEU A 458 -3.95 -2.28 -21.39
N LEU A 459 -4.15 -2.29 -22.70
CA LEU A 459 -4.68 -3.42 -23.45
C LEU A 459 -3.55 -4.16 -24.15
N ARG A 460 -3.56 -5.49 -24.07
CA ARG A 460 -2.67 -6.38 -24.82
C ARG A 460 -3.41 -6.90 -26.05
N TYR A 461 -2.78 -6.79 -27.20
CA TYR A 461 -3.21 -7.35 -28.47
C TYR A 461 -2.25 -8.43 -28.92
N ARG A 462 -2.77 -9.46 -29.57
CA ARG A 462 -1.97 -10.50 -30.23
C ARG A 462 -2.24 -10.52 -31.71
N LYS A 463 -1.26 -10.93 -32.50
CA LYS A 463 -1.44 -11.16 -33.93
C LYS A 463 -2.44 -12.30 -34.17
N ALA A 464 -3.44 -12.07 -35.00
CA ALA A 464 -4.43 -13.06 -35.42
C ALA A 464 -3.76 -14.16 -36.25
N GLY A 465 -4.24 -15.40 -36.10
CA GLY A 465 -3.68 -16.55 -36.81
C GLY A 465 -2.33 -17.05 -36.26
N SER A 466 -1.77 -16.41 -35.23
CA SER A 466 -0.71 -17.02 -34.42
C SER A 466 -1.33 -18.18 -33.63
N GLY A 467 -1.09 -19.41 -34.07
CA GLY A 467 -1.64 -20.60 -33.43
C GLY A 467 -0.98 -21.87 -33.95
N VAL A 468 -0.43 -22.62 -33.00
CA VAL A 468 0.10 -24.00 -33.03
C VAL A 468 1.60 -24.18 -33.28
N ASP A 469 2.26 -23.50 -34.22
CA ASP A 469 3.68 -23.82 -34.57
C ASP A 469 4.69 -22.64 -34.60
N GLY A 470 4.33 -21.43 -34.13
CA GLY A 470 5.25 -20.28 -34.09
C GLY A 470 4.90 -19.24 -33.00
N PRO A 471 5.88 -18.43 -32.54
CA PRO A 471 5.69 -17.50 -31.42
C PRO A 471 4.72 -16.38 -31.79
N ALA A 472 3.84 -16.04 -30.86
CA ALA A 472 2.86 -14.99 -31.07
C ALA A 472 3.53 -13.61 -30.93
N SER A 473 3.26 -12.71 -31.88
CA SER A 473 3.66 -11.31 -31.76
C SER A 473 2.61 -10.54 -30.96
N PHE A 474 3.08 -9.73 -30.03
CA PHE A 474 2.24 -8.95 -29.12
C PHE A 474 2.44 -7.44 -29.31
N PHE A 475 1.43 -6.71 -28.91
CA PHE A 475 1.37 -5.26 -28.98
C PHE A 475 0.58 -4.74 -27.78
N THR A 476 1.01 -3.64 -27.17
CA THR A 476 0.31 -3.05 -26.03
C THR A 476 -0.06 -1.60 -26.33
N ALA A 477 -1.30 -1.23 -26.05
CA ALA A 477 -1.81 0.13 -26.26
C ALA A 477 -2.74 0.56 -25.13
N VAL A 478 -2.83 1.87 -24.92
CA VAL A 478 -3.75 2.46 -23.94
C VAL A 478 -5.10 2.67 -24.60
N GLU A 479 -6.17 2.26 -23.92
CA GLU A 479 -7.53 2.48 -24.42
C GLU A 479 -7.81 3.96 -24.68
N GLY A 480 -8.39 4.24 -25.86
CA GLY A 480 -8.76 5.58 -26.28
C GLY A 480 -7.58 6.44 -26.74
N ASN A 481 -6.36 5.90 -26.80
CA ASN A 481 -5.24 6.58 -27.43
C ASN A 481 -5.43 6.67 -28.97
N SER A 482 -4.68 7.55 -29.62
CA SER A 482 -4.72 7.73 -31.07
C SER A 482 -3.89 6.70 -31.85
N VAL A 483 -3.43 5.62 -31.19
CA VAL A 483 -2.58 4.63 -31.85
C VAL A 483 -3.43 3.74 -32.74
N ALA A 484 -3.10 3.69 -34.02
CA ALA A 484 -3.76 2.81 -34.97
C ALA A 484 -3.40 1.34 -34.66
N ILE A 485 -4.41 0.54 -34.33
CA ILE A 485 -4.24 -0.90 -34.13
C ILE A 485 -4.05 -1.56 -35.50
N PRO A 486 -2.96 -2.32 -35.74
CA PRO A 486 -2.77 -3.03 -37.00
C PRO A 486 -3.91 -4.03 -37.27
N ALA A 487 -4.35 -4.13 -38.54
CA ALA A 487 -5.54 -4.91 -38.91
C ALA A 487 -5.42 -6.42 -38.64
N ASP A 488 -4.19 -6.94 -38.55
CA ASP A 488 -3.89 -8.33 -38.23
C ASP A 488 -3.77 -8.59 -36.72
N PHE A 489 -4.03 -7.61 -35.85
CA PHE A 489 -4.01 -7.79 -34.39
C PHE A 489 -5.42 -7.79 -33.80
N ILE A 490 -5.65 -8.67 -32.83
CA ILE A 490 -6.90 -8.80 -32.08
C ILE A 490 -6.65 -8.58 -30.60
N LEU A 491 -7.65 -8.04 -29.89
CA LEU A 491 -7.59 -7.86 -28.44
C LEU A 491 -7.43 -9.21 -27.75
N ASP A 492 -6.41 -9.33 -26.92
CA ASP A 492 -6.07 -10.56 -26.19
C ASP A 492 -6.41 -10.45 -24.71
N GLY A 493 -6.11 -9.31 -24.07
CA GLY A 493 -6.37 -9.14 -22.64
C GLY A 493 -6.13 -7.73 -22.12
N ILE A 494 -6.28 -7.58 -20.80
CA ILE A 494 -6.01 -6.34 -20.06
C ILE A 494 -4.80 -6.60 -19.17
N GLU A 495 -3.78 -5.75 -19.27
CA GLU A 495 -2.62 -5.77 -18.38
C GLU A 495 -2.95 -5.10 -17.04
N GLY A 496 -3.61 -3.95 -17.10
CA GLY A 496 -4.03 -3.22 -15.91
C GLY A 496 -4.58 -1.85 -16.24
N TYR A 497 -4.61 -0.97 -15.24
CA TYR A 497 -4.93 0.43 -15.42
C TYR A 497 -3.73 1.31 -15.06
N LEU A 498 -3.66 2.44 -15.75
CA LEU A 498 -2.64 3.47 -15.59
C LEU A 498 -3.27 4.86 -15.68
N TYR A 499 -2.57 5.90 -15.27
CA TYR A 499 -3.08 7.26 -15.34
C TYR A 499 -3.09 7.78 -16.78
N THR A 500 -4.14 8.52 -17.14
CA THR A 500 -4.24 9.12 -18.47
C THR A 500 -3.21 10.23 -18.69
N ALA A 501 -2.85 10.49 -19.95
CA ALA A 501 -1.96 11.59 -20.32
C ALA A 501 -2.59 13.00 -20.14
N VAL A 502 -3.91 13.09 -19.93
CA VAL A 502 -4.64 14.37 -19.78
C VAL A 502 -4.28 15.07 -18.47
N THR A 503 -3.95 14.30 -17.43
CA THR A 503 -3.57 14.83 -16.12
C THR A 503 -2.44 13.96 -15.58
N PRO A 504 -1.21 14.13 -16.11
CA PRO A 504 -0.10 13.27 -15.75
C PRO A 504 0.19 13.42 -14.24
N PRO A 505 0.48 12.30 -13.54
CA PRO A 505 0.98 12.38 -12.18
C PRO A 505 2.32 13.13 -12.18
N ALA A 506 2.70 13.70 -11.04
CA ALA A 506 3.92 14.51 -10.94
C ALA A 506 5.23 13.74 -11.23
N SER A 507 5.21 12.40 -11.31
CA SER A 507 6.42 11.59 -11.07
C SER A 507 6.34 10.12 -11.49
N GLY A 508 5.37 9.71 -12.33
CA GLY A 508 5.32 8.37 -12.92
C GLY A 508 6.01 8.33 -14.29
N PRO A 509 6.67 7.23 -14.69
CA PRO A 509 7.21 7.09 -16.05
C PRO A 509 6.06 7.04 -17.06
N GLY A 510 6.22 7.77 -18.16
CA GLY A 510 5.28 7.76 -19.27
C GLY A 510 5.58 6.59 -20.20
N LEU A 511 4.57 5.76 -20.51
CA LEU A 511 4.74 4.64 -21.44
C LEU A 511 4.71 5.13 -22.88
N LEU A 512 5.74 4.77 -23.63
CA LEU A 512 5.87 4.99 -25.06
C LEU A 512 5.80 3.66 -25.80
N LEU A 513 5.41 3.74 -27.07
CA LEU A 513 5.29 2.59 -27.95
C LEU A 513 6.13 2.79 -29.21
N PHE A 514 6.85 1.73 -29.56
CA PHE A 514 7.73 1.68 -30.72
C PHE A 514 7.45 0.46 -31.58
N GLN A 515 7.82 0.56 -32.87
CA GLN A 515 7.68 -0.52 -33.84
C GLN A 515 8.97 -0.73 -34.63
N ASN A 516 9.33 -2.00 -34.79
CA ASN A 516 10.34 -2.42 -35.76
C ASN A 516 9.64 -2.79 -37.07
N SER A 517 9.79 -1.94 -38.09
CA SER A 517 9.12 -2.13 -39.39
C SER A 517 9.66 -3.34 -40.17
N ALA A 518 10.90 -3.77 -39.92
CA ALA A 518 11.50 -4.91 -40.60
C ALA A 518 11.03 -6.25 -40.03
N GLN A 519 10.84 -6.32 -38.71
CA GLN A 519 10.44 -7.55 -37.99
C GLN A 519 8.94 -7.62 -37.70
N GLY A 520 8.21 -6.51 -37.85
CA GLY A 520 6.79 -6.42 -37.51
C GLY A 520 6.52 -6.60 -36.01
N SER A 521 7.50 -6.28 -35.17
CA SER A 521 7.45 -6.40 -33.71
C SER A 521 7.28 -5.03 -33.04
N PHE A 522 6.84 -5.06 -31.79
CA PHE A 522 6.51 -3.88 -31.00
C PHE A 522 7.23 -3.90 -29.66
N LEU A 523 7.52 -2.71 -29.14
CA LEU A 523 8.15 -2.50 -27.85
C LEU A 523 7.38 -1.41 -27.10
N THR A 524 6.90 -1.72 -25.91
CA THR A 524 6.32 -0.74 -24.99
C THR A 524 7.26 -0.57 -23.81
N THR A 525 7.70 0.66 -23.54
CA THR A 525 8.58 0.96 -22.41
C THR A 525 8.40 2.38 -21.90
N GLY A 526 8.64 2.57 -20.59
CA GLY A 526 8.81 3.87 -19.96
C GLY A 526 10.24 4.43 -20.03
N ASN A 527 11.21 3.65 -20.50
CA ASN A 527 12.61 4.05 -20.59
C ASN A 527 13.12 4.02 -22.04
N LYS A 528 13.22 5.20 -22.65
CA LYS A 528 13.67 5.38 -24.03
C LYS A 528 15.12 4.93 -24.27
N ASP A 529 15.97 4.95 -23.23
CA ASP A 529 17.39 4.64 -23.35
C ASP A 529 17.63 3.12 -23.50
N LEU A 530 16.58 2.32 -23.27
CA LEU A 530 16.59 0.86 -23.45
C LEU A 530 16.00 0.43 -24.79
N VAL A 531 15.63 1.37 -25.66
CA VAL A 531 15.13 1.06 -27.01
C VAL A 531 16.30 0.73 -27.93
N PRO A 532 16.30 -0.43 -28.64
CA PRO A 532 17.39 -0.77 -29.54
C PRO A 532 17.50 0.20 -30.73
N GLU A 533 18.72 0.72 -30.95
CA GLU A 533 19.03 1.66 -32.04
C GLU A 533 19.85 1.01 -33.18
N THR A 534 20.22 -0.27 -33.06
CA THR A 534 21.01 -0.94 -34.10
C THR A 534 20.19 -1.11 -35.38
N PRO A 535 20.77 -0.99 -36.59
CA PRO A 535 20.00 -1.08 -37.83
C PRO A 535 19.19 -2.39 -38.00
N SER A 536 19.66 -3.50 -37.43
CA SER A 536 18.99 -4.80 -37.47
C SER A 536 17.86 -4.96 -36.46
N GLU A 537 17.83 -4.13 -35.41
CA GLU A 537 16.84 -4.19 -34.33
C GLU A 537 16.12 -2.85 -34.13
N PHE A 538 16.26 -1.89 -35.04
CA PHE A 538 15.78 -0.52 -34.87
C PHE A 538 14.26 -0.44 -34.65
N TYR A 539 13.86 0.25 -33.58
CA TYR A 539 12.48 0.53 -33.23
C TYR A 539 12.17 2.03 -33.38
N ALA A 540 11.29 2.37 -34.33
CA ALA A 540 10.83 3.75 -34.51
C ALA A 540 9.67 4.06 -33.55
N PRO A 541 9.61 5.28 -32.96
CA PRO A 541 8.50 5.66 -32.09
C PRO A 541 7.19 5.74 -32.89
N LEU A 542 6.15 5.07 -32.42
CA LEU A 542 4.78 5.20 -32.93
C LEU A 542 4.01 6.32 -32.23
N THR A 543 4.45 6.72 -31.04
CA THR A 543 3.86 7.79 -30.25
C THR A 543 4.92 8.84 -29.92
N GLN A 544 4.63 10.11 -30.13
CA GLN A 544 5.53 11.21 -29.74
C GLN A 544 5.38 11.56 -28.26
N ASP A 545 4.14 11.54 -27.75
CA ASP A 545 3.82 11.73 -26.35
C ASP A 545 3.51 10.39 -25.67
N PRO A 546 3.72 10.27 -24.34
CA PRO A 546 3.32 9.07 -23.60
C PRO A 546 1.85 8.72 -23.80
N MET A 547 1.56 7.45 -24.05
CA MET A 547 0.19 6.94 -24.16
C MET A 547 -0.56 7.04 -22.81
N GLY A 548 0.19 7.06 -21.72
CA GLY A 548 -0.27 7.24 -20.36
C GLY A 548 0.89 7.06 -19.38
N TYR A 549 0.61 7.16 -18.09
CA TYR A 549 1.63 7.20 -17.05
C TYR A 549 1.39 6.10 -16.02
N LEU A 550 2.44 5.35 -15.71
CA LEU A 550 2.34 4.29 -14.70
C LEU A 550 2.04 4.90 -13.33
N PRO A 551 1.23 4.20 -12.50
CA PRO A 551 1.04 4.60 -11.12
C PRO A 551 2.36 4.78 -10.40
N SER A 552 2.38 5.78 -9.54
CA SER A 552 3.49 5.92 -8.61
C SER A 552 3.30 4.93 -7.46
N LEU A 553 4.28 4.04 -7.26
CA LEU A 553 4.48 3.38 -5.96
C LEU A 553 5.20 4.30 -4.94
N GLU A 554 5.60 5.48 -5.41
CA GLU A 554 6.28 6.60 -4.77
C GLU A 554 7.40 6.32 -3.77
N PHE A 555 8.66 6.13 -4.19
CA PHE A 555 9.20 6.26 -5.55
C PHE A 555 10.43 5.32 -5.72
N TYR A 556 10.19 4.00 -5.77
CA TYR A 556 11.17 2.92 -6.12
C TYR A 556 12.57 2.90 -5.46
N ALA A 557 12.65 3.22 -4.16
CA ALA A 557 13.87 3.21 -3.31
C ALA A 557 14.83 4.39 -3.57
N ALA A 558 14.97 5.26 -2.57
CA ALA A 558 15.83 6.44 -2.48
C ALA A 558 15.45 7.65 -3.37
N PRO A 559 15.39 8.89 -2.82
CA PRO A 559 15.90 10.00 -3.59
C PRO A 559 17.40 9.73 -3.78
N VAL A 560 17.90 9.69 -5.01
CA VAL A 560 19.32 10.00 -5.22
C VAL A 560 19.56 11.31 -4.45
N PRO A 561 20.53 11.35 -3.52
CA PRO A 561 20.66 12.49 -2.62
C PRO A 561 20.90 13.75 -3.44
N TYR A 562 20.10 14.77 -3.16
CA TYR A 562 20.47 16.15 -3.45
C TYR A 562 21.48 16.63 -2.42
#